data_AF-A0A6V8CCM4-F1
#
_entry.id   AF-A0A6V8CCM4-F1
#
_cell.length_a   1.000
_cell.length_b   1.000
_cell.length_c   1.000
_cell.angle_alpha   90.00
_cell.angle_beta   90.00
_cell.angle_gamma   90.00
#
_symmetry.space_group_name_H-M   'P 1'
#
loop_
_entity.id
_entity.type
_entity.pdbx_description
1 polymer ?
#
loop_
_entity_poly.entity_id
_entity_poly.type
_entity_poly.pdbx_seq_one_letter_code
_entity_poly.pdbx_strand_id
1 'polypeptide(L)'
;MDVPYFVEVNEARRIASDALGALTPCELEHVALGAAHGRILATDLRSLVDDPPFDNSAMDGFAVRESDVPTVPATLPVQSTVAAAAHEDMVPLQPGHAV
;
A
#
# COMPACT_ATOMS: atom_id res chain seq x y z
N MET A 1 1.60 53.79 -11.04
CA MET A 1 2.34 52.65 -11.61
C MET A 1 1.67 52.31 -12.92
N ASP A 2 2.46 52.19 -13.99
CA ASP A 2 1.99 51.81 -15.31
C ASP A 2 1.72 50.30 -15.29
N VAL A 3 0.45 49.89 -15.19
CA VAL A 3 0.08 48.47 -15.24
C VAL A 3 -0.07 48.12 -16.72
N PRO A 4 0.76 47.22 -17.27
CA PRO A 4 0.72 46.90 -18.68
C PRO A 4 -0.64 46.32 -19.05
N TYR A 5 -1.21 46.79 -20.18
CA TYR A 5 -2.52 46.35 -20.66
C TYR A 5 -2.54 44.87 -21.08
N PHE A 6 -1.39 44.33 -21.52
CA PHE A 6 -1.21 42.91 -21.82
C PHE A 6 0.07 42.37 -21.19
N VAL A 7 0.02 41.11 -20.78
CA VAL A 7 1.18 40.32 -20.34
C VAL A 7 1.18 38.98 -21.07
N GLU A 8 2.35 38.39 -21.23
CA GLU A 8 2.49 37.03 -21.76
C GLU A 8 1.83 36.00 -20.85
N VAL A 9 1.36 34.88 -21.40
CA VAL A 9 0.63 33.84 -20.65
C VAL A 9 1.45 33.31 -19.47
N ASN A 10 2.75 33.08 -19.65
CA ASN A 10 3.62 32.61 -18.58
C ASN A 10 3.77 33.64 -17.45
N GLU A 11 3.80 34.92 -17.80
CA GLU A 11 3.86 36.01 -16.83
C GLU A 11 2.53 36.13 -16.08
N ALA A 12 1.39 36.01 -16.77
CA ALA A 12 0.08 35.95 -16.11
C ALA A 12 0.00 34.77 -15.12
N ARG A 13 0.51 33.58 -15.49
CA ARG A 13 0.54 32.41 -14.61
C ARG A 13 1.43 32.61 -13.40
N ARG A 14 2.60 33.25 -13.58
CA ARG A 14 3.51 33.57 -12.48
C ARG A 14 2.86 34.54 -11.50
N ILE A 15 2.29 35.65 -11.99
CA ILE A 15 1.59 36.64 -11.15
C ILE A 15 0.44 35.97 -10.38
N ALA A 16 -0.36 35.13 -11.04
CA ALA A 16 -1.45 34.41 -10.40
C ALA A 16 -0.94 33.45 -9.32
N SER A 17 0.12 32.69 -9.59
CA SER A 17 0.73 31.78 -8.63
C SER A 17 1.31 32.52 -7.41
N ASP A 18 2.00 33.63 -7.64
CA ASP A 18 2.59 34.45 -6.58
C ASP A 18 1.48 35.05 -5.68
N ALA A 19 0.38 35.52 -6.28
CA ALA A 19 -0.77 36.04 -5.55
C ALA A 19 -1.47 34.94 -4.74
N LEU A 20 -1.61 33.73 -5.29
CA LEU A 20 -2.18 32.57 -4.59
C LEU A 20 -1.30 32.09 -3.43
N GLY A 21 0.03 32.16 -3.56
CA GLY A 21 0.98 31.81 -2.50
C GLY A 21 0.91 32.74 -1.27
N ALA A 22 0.32 33.93 -1.43
CA ALA A 22 0.07 34.87 -0.33
C ALA A 22 -1.28 34.64 0.38
N LEU A 23 -2.13 33.73 -0.13
CA LEU A 23 -3.39 33.38 0.52
C LEU A 23 -3.15 32.51 1.75
N THR A 24 -4.01 32.68 2.76
CA THR A 24 -4.01 31.83 3.94
C THR A 24 -4.33 30.39 3.54
N PRO A 25 -3.62 29.38 4.07
CA PRO A 25 -3.96 27.97 3.83
C PRO A 25 -5.44 27.70 4.13
N CYS A 26 -6.10 26.91 3.29
CA CYS A 26 -7.48 26.49 3.52
C CYS A 26 -7.62 25.82 4.89
N GLU A 27 -8.79 26.00 5.52
CA GLU A 27 -9.11 25.29 6.76
C GLU A 27 -9.08 23.78 6.53
N LEU A 28 -8.52 23.06 7.51
CA LEU A 28 -8.46 21.61 7.52
C LEU A 28 -9.73 21.08 8.18
N GLU A 29 -10.25 20.00 7.66
CA GLU A 29 -11.39 19.29 8.23
C GLU A 29 -11.17 17.78 8.18
N HIS A 30 -11.76 17.09 9.14
CA HIS A 30 -11.81 15.63 9.14
C HIS A 30 -13.19 15.21 8.64
N VAL A 31 -13.20 14.39 7.59
CA VAL A 31 -14.43 13.87 7.00
C VAL A 31 -14.43 12.36 7.01
N ALA A 32 -15.62 11.76 6.99
CA ALA A 32 -15.75 10.33 6.77
C ALA A 32 -15.22 9.94 5.38
N LEU A 33 -14.64 8.74 5.25
CA LEU A 33 -14.04 8.26 3.99
C LEU A 33 -15.02 8.30 2.80
N GLY A 34 -16.30 7.98 3.03
CA GLY A 34 -17.34 8.05 1.99
C GLY A 34 -17.60 9.46 1.44
N ALA A 35 -17.23 10.51 2.17
CA ALA A 35 -17.36 11.92 1.76
C ALA A 35 -16.02 12.52 1.26
N ALA A 36 -14.95 11.73 1.21
CA ALA A 36 -13.63 12.19 0.81
C ALA A 36 -13.42 12.26 -0.71
N HIS A 37 -14.33 11.68 -1.51
CA HIS A 37 -14.20 11.69 -2.97
C HIS A 37 -14.14 13.12 -3.54
N GLY A 38 -13.14 13.39 -4.39
CA GLY A 38 -12.92 14.71 -5.01
C GLY A 38 -12.28 15.77 -4.10
N ARG A 39 -11.93 15.41 -2.86
CA ARG A 39 -11.24 16.29 -1.90
C ARG A 39 -9.73 16.18 -2.06
N ILE A 40 -9.00 17.13 -1.48
CA ILE A 40 -7.53 17.16 -1.46
C ILE A 40 -7.06 16.81 -0.05
N LEU A 41 -6.10 15.90 0.07
CA LEU A 41 -5.48 15.59 1.36
C LEU A 41 -4.73 16.81 1.89
N ALA A 42 -5.02 17.17 3.13
CA ALA A 42 -4.33 18.28 3.79
C ALA A 42 -2.92 17.89 4.27
N THR A 43 -2.69 16.60 4.54
CA THR A 43 -1.42 16.03 4.99
C THR A 43 -1.20 14.66 4.37
N ASP A 44 0.04 14.23 4.26
CA ASP A 44 0.39 12.87 3.80
C ASP A 44 -0.27 11.80 4.68
N LEU A 45 -0.71 10.70 4.05
CA LEU A 45 -1.23 9.52 4.74
C LEU A 45 -0.18 8.41 4.73
N ARG A 46 0.24 7.97 5.92
CA ARG A 46 1.15 6.84 6.09
C ARG A 46 0.37 5.59 6.45
N SER A 47 0.82 4.43 5.98
CA SER A 47 0.25 3.16 6.44
C SER A 47 0.48 2.99 7.94
N LEU A 48 -0.53 2.44 8.61
CA LEU A 48 -0.45 2.11 10.04
C LEU A 48 -0.07 0.64 10.27
N VAL A 49 -0.06 -0.17 9.21
CA VAL A 49 0.17 -1.62 9.24
C VAL A 49 0.95 -2.06 8.01
N ASP A 50 1.55 -3.25 8.07
CA ASP A 50 2.02 -3.97 6.89
C ASP A 50 0.83 -4.60 6.16
N ASP A 51 0.89 -4.61 4.83
CA ASP A 51 -0.11 -5.24 3.97
C ASP A 51 0.60 -6.05 2.86
N PRO A 52 0.59 -7.39 2.90
CA PRO A 52 -0.12 -8.23 3.88
C PRO A 52 0.52 -8.17 5.28
N PRO A 53 -0.25 -8.43 6.35
CA PRO A 53 0.25 -8.37 7.73
C PRO A 53 1.18 -9.54 8.12
N PHE A 54 1.27 -10.59 7.29
CA PHE A 54 2.12 -11.75 7.48
C PHE A 54 2.35 -12.49 6.16
N ASP A 55 3.35 -13.38 6.13
CA ASP A 55 3.63 -14.23 4.97
C ASP A 55 2.45 -15.16 4.66
N ASN A 56 1.82 -14.99 3.50
CA ASN A 56 0.72 -15.82 3.03
C ASN A 56 1.04 -16.44 1.67
N SER A 57 0.35 -17.54 1.34
CA SER A 57 0.47 -18.13 0.01
C SER A 57 -0.24 -17.27 -1.04
N ALA A 58 0.44 -17.00 -2.16
CA ALA A 58 -0.15 -16.34 -3.31
C ALA A 58 -0.98 -17.29 -4.19
N MET A 59 -0.90 -18.60 -3.97
CA MET A 59 -1.55 -19.64 -4.76
C MET A 59 -2.00 -20.83 -3.90
N ASP A 60 -2.86 -21.66 -4.46
CA ASP A 60 -3.09 -23.00 -3.92
C ASP A 60 -1.88 -23.89 -4.21
N GLY A 61 -1.39 -24.61 -3.21
CA GLY A 61 -0.20 -25.44 -3.33
C GLY A 61 0.26 -26.02 -2.00
N PHE A 62 1.55 -26.39 -1.94
CA PHE A 62 2.18 -26.94 -0.74
C PHE A 62 3.31 -26.03 -0.27
N ALA A 63 3.32 -25.72 1.02
CA ALA A 63 4.46 -25.10 1.68
C ALA A 63 5.54 -26.17 1.94
N VAL A 64 6.76 -25.90 1.49
CA VAL A 64 7.93 -26.78 1.69
C VAL A 64 9.12 -25.95 2.17
N ARG A 65 10.09 -26.59 2.81
CA ARG A 65 11.44 -26.01 2.94
C ARG A 65 12.23 -26.28 1.69
N GLU A 66 12.96 -25.27 1.22
CA GLU A 66 13.86 -25.38 0.08
C GLU A 66 14.92 -26.50 0.30
N SER A 67 15.45 -26.62 1.52
CA SER A 67 16.39 -27.68 1.89
C SER A 67 15.82 -29.11 1.81
N ASP A 68 14.49 -29.27 1.86
CA ASP A 68 13.82 -30.57 1.77
C ASP A 68 13.62 -31.00 0.29
N VAL A 69 13.96 -30.14 -0.67
CA VAL A 69 13.86 -30.37 -2.13
C VAL A 69 15.20 -30.08 -2.84
N PRO A 70 16.29 -30.83 -2.53
CA PRO A 70 17.61 -30.57 -3.11
C PRO A 70 17.69 -30.91 -4.60
N THR A 71 16.83 -31.81 -5.09
CA THR A 71 16.72 -32.23 -6.49
C THR A 71 15.28 -32.53 -6.83
N VAL A 72 14.90 -32.33 -8.09
CA VAL A 72 13.54 -32.61 -8.58
C VAL A 72 13.54 -33.81 -9.54
N PRO A 73 12.52 -34.68 -9.51
CA PRO A 73 11.33 -34.62 -8.64
C PRO A 73 11.63 -35.03 -7.19
N ALA A 74 10.93 -34.41 -6.23
CA ALA A 74 10.93 -34.80 -4.81
C ALA A 74 9.54 -35.30 -4.40
N THR A 75 9.49 -36.17 -3.41
CA THR A 75 8.24 -36.67 -2.82
C THR A 75 8.31 -36.47 -1.32
N LEU A 76 7.38 -35.68 -0.78
CA LEU A 76 7.28 -35.36 0.65
C LEU A 76 5.89 -35.75 1.16
N PRO A 77 5.77 -36.38 2.34
CA PRO A 77 4.49 -36.57 2.99
C PRO A 77 3.87 -35.22 3.42
N VAL A 78 2.55 -35.10 3.26
CA VAL A 78 1.78 -33.94 3.72
C VAL A 78 1.42 -34.14 5.19
N GLN A 79 1.87 -33.26 6.09
CA GLN A 79 1.60 -33.41 7.53
C GLN A 79 0.22 -32.84 7.92
N SER A 80 -0.21 -31.75 7.28
CA SER A 80 -1.44 -31.01 7.58
C SER A 80 -1.80 -30.11 6.40
N THR A 81 -2.87 -29.31 6.52
CA THR A 81 -3.27 -28.29 5.54
C THR A 81 -3.61 -26.99 6.26
N VAL A 82 -3.37 -25.83 5.63
CA VAL A 82 -3.69 -24.51 6.19
C VAL A 82 -4.70 -23.80 5.30
N ALA A 83 -5.87 -23.49 5.86
CA ALA A 83 -6.91 -22.74 5.16
C ALA A 83 -6.76 -21.23 5.39
N ALA A 84 -7.40 -20.42 4.53
CA ALA A 84 -7.49 -18.98 4.74
C ALA A 84 -8.13 -18.66 6.12
N ALA A 85 -7.59 -17.65 6.80
CA ALA A 85 -7.99 -17.23 8.15
C ALA A 85 -7.83 -18.29 9.25
N ALA A 86 -7.10 -19.39 9.02
CA ALA A 86 -6.72 -20.30 10.08
C ALA A 86 -5.75 -19.60 11.05
N HIS A 87 -6.12 -19.54 12.33
CA HIS A 87 -5.38 -18.82 13.37
C HIS A 87 -4.96 -19.69 14.57
N GLU A 88 -5.38 -20.96 14.63
CA GLU A 88 -5.17 -21.82 15.79
C GLU A 88 -4.49 -23.14 15.40
N ASP A 89 -3.60 -23.62 16.27
CA ASP A 89 -2.92 -24.90 16.22
C ASP A 89 -2.03 -25.20 14.99
N MET A 90 -1.37 -24.17 14.44
CA MET A 90 -0.32 -24.39 13.44
C MET A 90 0.90 -25.06 14.06
N VAL A 91 1.07 -26.35 13.75
CA VAL A 91 2.27 -27.10 14.12
C VAL A 91 3.40 -26.71 13.14
N PRO A 92 4.60 -26.36 13.64
CA PRO A 92 5.75 -26.10 12.78
C PRO A 92 5.98 -27.25 11.79
N LEU A 93 6.31 -26.92 10.54
CA LEU A 93 6.58 -27.92 9.51
C LEU A 93 7.70 -28.87 9.96
N GLN A 94 7.46 -30.18 9.97
CA GLN A 94 8.46 -31.20 10.29
C GLN A 94 9.47 -31.40 9.14
N PRO A 95 10.80 -31.54 9.40
CA PRO A 95 11.78 -31.75 8.32
C PRO A 95 11.38 -32.87 7.37
N GLY A 96 11.53 -32.63 6.06
CA GLY A 96 11.13 -33.58 5.03
C GLY A 96 9.61 -33.74 4.83
N HIS A 97 8.78 -32.80 5.29
CA HIS A 97 7.32 -32.80 5.08
C HIS A 97 6.86 -31.58 4.29
N ALA A 98 5.59 -31.61 3.87
CA ALA A 98 4.86 -30.48 3.29
C ALA A 98 3.59 -30.16 4.11
N VAL A 99 3.08 -28.94 3.98
CA VAL A 99 1.79 -28.46 4.53
C VAL A 99 0.94 -27.84 3.44
#